data_AF-D5VS16-F1
#
_entry.id   AF-D5VS16-F1
#
_cell.length_a   1.000
_cell.length_b   1.000
_cell.length_c   1.000
_cell.angle_alpha   90.00
_cell.angle_beta   90.00
_cell.angle_gamma   90.00
#
_symmetry.space_group_name_H-M   'P 1'
#
loop_
_entity.id
_entity.type
_entity.pdbx_description
1 polymer ?
#
loop_
_entity_poly.entity_id
_entity_poly.type
_entity_poly.pdbx_seq_one_letter_code
_entity_poly.pdbx_strand_id
1 'polypeptide(L)'
;MDNKFLSPYENEILKRLTGKDFKDLAVILEKIGGLDYRKKVYIDNLYIGILEFNLITLQWEFHPSANFYLIEKPKIRLKPTRRKIKGKKINLELIENPEELEEGYFGFEMGNYVGVGIKKGDKIKIKDLTLKREVFLEKLDSYIKKNKNRIEKLEKKAKNLIKNYKGKEINASFSGGKDSSVSTLLANEIIKDIEVIFIDTGLEFPETIKFVKDFAKKYDLNLTILKGGDFWEELNKRGVPTKDNRWCNTICKLNPLREYLKKYKLVYTINGSRRAESFSRERLSYEKRGLIENQINVFPILDWKGVDVWSWIYLNDILYNPLYDKGFERIGCYLCPAMLNAEFLRVRELYPELFNKWVNALKSFGYSEEEILRGFWRWKHLPKKLKEIKRLINL
;
A
#
# COMPACT_ATOMS: atom_id res chain seq x y z
N MET A 1 4.24 -3.71 11.76
CA MET A 1 4.55 -3.50 10.33
C MET A 1 3.26 -3.64 9.54
N ASP A 2 3.04 -2.77 8.55
CA ASP A 2 1.83 -2.82 7.70
C ASP A 2 1.98 -3.90 6.63
N ASN A 3 0.96 -4.73 6.51
CA ASN A 3 0.90 -5.82 5.55
C ASN A 3 -0.47 -5.89 4.89
N LYS A 4 -0.56 -6.52 3.72
CA LYS A 4 -1.83 -6.79 3.02
C LYS A 4 -1.72 -8.04 2.18
N PHE A 5 -2.86 -8.52 1.68
CA PHE A 5 -2.85 -9.52 0.62
C PHE A 5 -2.40 -8.91 -0.71
N LEU A 6 -1.84 -9.74 -1.58
CA LEU A 6 -1.54 -9.44 -2.97
C LEU A 6 -2.83 -9.06 -3.70
N SER A 7 -2.85 -7.89 -4.34
CA SER A 7 -3.98 -7.51 -5.19
C SER A 7 -3.91 -8.15 -6.58
N PRO A 8 -5.01 -8.21 -7.34
CA PRO A 8 -5.00 -8.64 -8.74
C PRO A 8 -3.91 -7.99 -9.60
N TYR A 9 -3.76 -6.66 -9.55
CA TYR A 9 -2.69 -5.96 -10.27
C TYR A 9 -1.28 -6.39 -9.85
N GLU A 10 -1.04 -6.60 -8.57
CA GLU A 10 0.28 -7.04 -8.09
C GLU A 10 0.56 -8.50 -8.47
N ASN A 11 -0.48 -9.34 -8.55
CA ASN A 11 -0.37 -10.69 -9.09
C ASN A 11 0.01 -10.67 -10.58
N GLU A 12 -0.59 -9.80 -11.39
CA GLU A 12 -0.20 -9.62 -12.80
C GLU A 12 1.28 -9.21 -12.93
N ILE A 13 1.75 -8.29 -12.08
CA ILE A 13 3.16 -7.89 -12.03
C ILE A 13 4.05 -9.08 -11.68
N LEU A 14 3.75 -9.81 -10.60
CA LEU A 14 4.54 -10.98 -10.20
C LEU A 14 4.53 -12.06 -11.28
N LYS A 15 3.39 -12.31 -11.91
CA LYS A 15 3.25 -13.27 -13.01
C LYS A 15 4.13 -12.91 -14.19
N ARG A 16 4.18 -11.63 -14.58
CA ARG A 16 5.07 -11.15 -15.64
C ARG A 16 6.55 -11.30 -15.26
N LEU A 17 6.91 -11.01 -14.02
CA LEU A 17 8.31 -11.03 -13.57
C LEU A 17 8.85 -12.42 -13.25
N THR A 18 7.96 -13.37 -12.93
CA THR A 18 8.35 -14.69 -12.41
C THR A 18 7.84 -15.87 -13.24
N GLY A 19 6.92 -15.62 -14.18
CA GLY A 19 6.21 -16.66 -14.92
C GLY A 19 5.16 -17.41 -14.10
N LYS A 20 5.01 -17.12 -12.80
CA LYS A 20 4.09 -17.81 -11.90
C LYS A 20 2.85 -17.01 -11.58
N ASP A 21 1.70 -17.67 -11.68
CA ASP A 21 0.43 -17.14 -11.20
C ASP A 21 0.25 -17.48 -9.71
N PHE A 22 0.03 -16.48 -8.87
CA PHE A 22 -0.21 -16.65 -7.44
C PHE A 22 -1.68 -16.41 -7.06
N LYS A 23 -2.57 -16.39 -8.07
CA LYS A 23 -4.00 -16.30 -7.86
C LYS A 23 -4.47 -17.37 -6.86
N ASP A 24 -5.44 -17.00 -6.03
CA ASP A 24 -6.06 -17.82 -4.99
C ASP A 24 -5.15 -18.21 -3.80
N LEU A 25 -3.86 -17.86 -3.82
CA LEU A 25 -2.96 -18.06 -2.69
C LEU A 25 -3.03 -16.89 -1.70
N ALA A 26 -2.82 -17.19 -0.41
CA ALA A 26 -2.66 -16.20 0.64
C ALA A 26 -1.27 -15.54 0.57
N VAL A 27 -1.00 -14.81 -0.52
CA VAL A 27 0.25 -14.06 -0.66
C VAL A 27 0.17 -12.78 0.17
N ILE A 28 1.06 -12.65 1.16
CA ILE A 28 1.13 -11.49 2.04
C ILE A 28 2.31 -10.61 1.63
N LEU A 29 2.00 -9.34 1.41
CA LEU A 29 2.96 -8.30 1.11
C LEU A 29 3.22 -7.45 2.36
N GLU A 30 4.45 -7.50 2.87
CA GLU A 30 4.89 -6.73 4.04
C GLU A 30 5.72 -5.52 3.60
N LYS A 31 5.27 -4.32 3.98
CA LYS A 31 5.96 -3.08 3.63
C LYS A 31 7.31 -2.99 4.33
N ILE A 32 8.35 -2.65 3.56
CA ILE A 32 9.70 -2.39 4.08
C ILE A 32 10.21 -1.02 3.64
N GLY A 33 11.31 -0.58 4.25
CA GLY A 33 11.98 0.66 3.86
C GLY A 33 12.51 0.60 2.42
N GLY A 34 12.16 1.59 1.62
CA GLY A 34 12.54 1.71 0.21
C GLY A 34 12.49 3.16 -0.25
N LEU A 35 12.76 3.38 -1.53
CA LEU A 35 12.62 4.69 -2.17
C LEU A 35 11.16 5.00 -2.48
N ASP A 36 10.40 3.98 -2.87
CA ASP A 36 8.98 4.07 -3.18
C ASP A 36 8.24 2.78 -2.77
N TYR A 37 7.58 2.07 -3.70
CA TYR A 37 7.01 0.76 -3.45
C TYR A 37 8.10 -0.29 -3.21
N ARG A 38 8.09 -0.91 -2.03
CA ARG A 38 9.00 -2.02 -1.72
C ARG A 38 8.43 -2.93 -0.65
N LYS A 39 8.24 -4.21 -0.98
CA LYS A 39 7.58 -5.17 -0.10
C LYS A 39 8.22 -6.54 -0.13
N LYS A 40 8.34 -7.16 1.03
CA LYS A 40 8.62 -8.59 1.12
C LYS A 40 7.36 -9.38 0.75
N VAL A 41 7.54 -10.44 0.00
CA VAL A 41 6.48 -11.33 -0.48
C VAL A 41 6.56 -12.64 0.29
N TYR A 42 5.45 -13.04 0.92
CA TYR A 42 5.35 -14.28 1.71
C TYR A 42 4.17 -15.13 1.25
N ILE A 43 4.32 -16.46 1.35
CA ILE A 43 3.24 -17.45 1.22
C ILE A 43 3.37 -18.42 2.40
N ASP A 44 2.37 -18.53 3.28
CA ASP A 44 2.43 -19.36 4.50
C ASP A 44 3.75 -19.20 5.29
N ASN A 45 4.14 -17.95 5.58
CA ASN A 45 5.42 -17.58 6.23
C ASN A 45 6.70 -17.86 5.41
N LEU A 46 6.60 -18.48 4.24
CA LEU A 46 7.72 -18.65 3.32
C LEU A 46 8.03 -17.33 2.62
N TYR A 47 9.12 -16.67 3.03
CA TYR A 47 9.62 -15.47 2.36
C TYR A 47 10.20 -15.83 0.98
N ILE A 48 9.52 -15.44 -0.10
CA ILE A 48 9.93 -15.78 -1.48
C ILE A 48 10.71 -14.67 -2.18
N GLY A 49 10.66 -13.42 -1.71
CA GLY A 49 11.43 -12.35 -2.33
C GLY A 49 10.94 -10.96 -2.03
N ILE A 50 11.46 -9.97 -2.74
CA ILE A 50 11.05 -8.56 -2.63
C ILE A 50 10.44 -8.14 -3.96
N LEU A 51 9.23 -7.58 -3.93
CA LEU A 51 8.65 -6.82 -5.02
C LEU A 51 8.96 -5.34 -4.82
N GLU A 52 9.57 -4.71 -5.82
CA GLU A 52 10.04 -3.33 -5.76
C GLU A 52 9.67 -2.57 -7.04
N PHE A 53 9.33 -1.28 -6.89
CA PHE A 53 9.24 -0.36 -8.02
C PHE A 53 10.50 0.52 -8.05
N ASN A 54 11.31 0.37 -9.10
CA ASN A 54 12.58 1.05 -9.22
C ASN A 54 12.38 2.46 -9.80
N LEU A 55 12.70 3.50 -9.01
CA LEU A 55 12.56 4.90 -9.44
C LEU A 55 13.57 5.36 -10.50
N ILE A 56 14.66 4.62 -10.72
CA ILE A 56 15.65 4.97 -11.76
C ILE A 56 15.11 4.53 -13.11
N THR A 57 14.71 3.26 -13.23
CA THR A 57 14.25 2.64 -14.47
C THR A 57 12.75 2.81 -14.71
N LEU A 58 11.99 3.19 -13.68
CA LEU A 58 10.53 3.25 -13.66
C LEU A 58 9.87 1.89 -13.97
N GLN A 59 10.54 0.80 -13.60
CA GLN A 59 10.07 -0.57 -13.82
C GLN A 59 9.85 -1.31 -12.51
N TRP A 60 8.97 -2.31 -12.57
CA TRP A 60 8.80 -3.28 -11.49
C TRP A 60 9.92 -4.32 -11.53
N GLU A 61 10.44 -4.67 -10.37
CA GLU A 61 11.50 -5.67 -10.19
C GLU A 61 11.09 -6.67 -9.11
N PHE A 62 11.42 -7.93 -9.32
CA PHE A 62 11.31 -8.97 -8.30
C PHE A 62 12.70 -9.48 -7.95
N HIS A 63 13.03 -9.43 -6.67
CA HIS A 63 14.29 -9.93 -6.13
C HIS A 63 14.02 -11.25 -5.39
N PRO A 64 14.19 -12.41 -6.05
CA PRO A 64 13.87 -13.70 -5.45
C PRO A 64 14.79 -14.01 -4.26
N SER A 65 14.23 -14.68 -3.26
CA SER A 65 14.98 -15.37 -2.21
C SER A 65 15.30 -16.80 -2.66
N ALA A 66 16.14 -17.52 -1.90
CA ALA A 66 16.36 -18.94 -2.18
C ALA A 66 15.06 -19.77 -2.07
N ASN A 67 14.10 -19.35 -1.24
CA ASN A 67 12.85 -20.09 -1.07
C ASN A 67 11.91 -19.96 -2.28
N PHE A 68 12.04 -18.94 -3.12
CA PHE A 68 11.29 -18.88 -4.37
C PHE A 68 11.60 -20.09 -5.25
N TYR A 69 12.84 -20.58 -5.20
CA TYR A 69 13.26 -21.76 -5.95
C TYR A 69 12.90 -23.10 -5.29
N LEU A 70 12.13 -23.08 -4.19
CA LEU A 70 11.40 -24.25 -3.70
C LEU A 70 10.05 -24.43 -4.41
N ILE A 71 9.51 -23.36 -5.01
CA ILE A 71 8.25 -23.36 -5.76
C ILE A 71 8.46 -23.24 -7.27
N GLU A 72 9.55 -22.60 -7.70
CA GLU A 72 10.00 -22.50 -9.09
C GLU A 72 11.23 -23.39 -9.30
N LYS A 73 11.21 -24.28 -10.30
CA LYS A 73 12.33 -25.18 -10.55
C LYS A 73 13.52 -24.39 -11.12
N PRO A 74 14.71 -24.44 -10.50
CA PRO A 74 15.90 -23.83 -11.10
C PRO A 74 16.27 -24.45 -12.44
N LYS A 75 16.79 -23.61 -13.33
CA LYS A 75 17.39 -24.05 -14.60
C LYS A 75 18.89 -24.34 -14.46
N ILE A 76 19.58 -23.59 -13.62
CA ILE A 76 21.04 -23.70 -13.46
C ILE A 76 21.41 -24.81 -12.48
N ARG A 77 22.47 -25.55 -12.78
CA ARG A 77 23.08 -26.54 -11.87
C ARG A 77 24.50 -26.14 -11.52
N LEU A 78 24.84 -26.25 -10.24
CA LEU A 78 26.20 -26.04 -9.75
C LEU A 78 26.85 -27.36 -9.34
N LYS A 79 28.13 -27.48 -9.66
CA LYS A 79 28.96 -28.58 -9.17
C LYS A 79 29.00 -28.56 -7.64
N PRO A 80 28.81 -29.71 -6.97
CA PRO A 80 28.93 -29.79 -5.51
C PRO A 80 30.28 -29.26 -5.03
N THR A 81 30.27 -28.42 -3.99
CA THR A 81 31.49 -27.86 -3.42
C THR A 81 31.44 -27.84 -1.90
N ARG A 82 32.59 -28.08 -1.26
CA ARG A 82 32.77 -27.91 0.19
C ARG A 82 32.94 -26.45 0.60
N ARG A 83 33.12 -25.53 -0.36
CA ARG A 83 33.32 -24.10 -0.10
C ARG A 83 32.01 -23.44 0.31
N LYS A 84 32.06 -22.53 1.28
CA LYS A 84 30.92 -21.69 1.65
C LYS A 84 30.67 -20.63 0.56
N ILE A 85 29.72 -20.89 -0.33
CA ILE A 85 29.41 -20.02 -1.48
C ILE A 85 28.38 -18.92 -1.20
N LYS A 86 27.56 -19.02 -0.15
CA LYS A 86 26.55 -18.00 0.19
C LYS A 86 27.20 -16.62 0.35
N GLY A 87 26.73 -15.66 -0.43
CA GLY A 87 27.23 -14.28 -0.44
C GLY A 87 28.56 -14.09 -1.19
N LYS A 88 29.12 -15.14 -1.82
CA LYS A 88 30.41 -15.11 -2.52
C LYS A 88 30.24 -15.04 -4.03
N LYS A 89 31.27 -14.50 -4.69
CA LYS A 89 31.42 -14.62 -6.14
C LYS A 89 31.89 -16.04 -6.48
N ILE A 90 31.46 -16.54 -7.63
CA ILE A 90 31.87 -17.83 -8.16
C ILE A 90 32.37 -17.67 -9.59
N ASN A 91 33.21 -18.61 -10.03
CA ASN A 91 33.66 -18.70 -11.41
C ASN A 91 32.65 -19.47 -12.24
N LEU A 92 32.64 -19.22 -13.55
CA LEU A 92 31.77 -19.90 -14.52
C LEU A 92 31.95 -21.43 -14.49
N GLU A 93 33.16 -21.91 -14.20
CA GLU A 93 33.51 -23.34 -14.13
C GLU A 93 32.70 -24.16 -13.10
N LEU A 94 32.13 -23.47 -12.08
CA LEU A 94 31.28 -24.10 -11.08
C LEU A 94 29.85 -24.34 -11.58
N ILE A 95 29.49 -23.76 -12.73
CA ILE A 95 28.19 -23.94 -13.37
C ILE A 95 28.32 -25.08 -14.38
N GLU A 96 27.41 -26.06 -14.30
CA GLU A 96 27.40 -27.23 -15.18
C GLU A 96 26.84 -26.91 -16.57
N ASN A 97 25.86 -26.01 -16.64
CA ASN A 97 25.17 -25.56 -17.85
C ASN A 97 25.27 -24.02 -18.02
N PRO A 98 26.48 -23.46 -18.22
CA PRO A 98 26.69 -22.01 -18.29
C PRO A 98 25.98 -21.32 -19.47
N GLU A 99 25.62 -22.06 -20.52
CA GLU A 99 24.89 -21.59 -21.69
C GLU A 99 23.46 -21.13 -21.38
N GLU A 100 22.84 -21.66 -20.31
CA GLU A 100 21.51 -21.24 -19.85
C GLU A 100 21.55 -19.99 -18.94
N LEU A 101 22.74 -19.47 -18.63
CA LEU A 101 22.91 -18.41 -17.65
C LEU A 101 22.70 -17.00 -18.25
N GLU A 102 21.51 -16.47 -18.06
CA GLU A 102 21.12 -15.11 -18.45
C GLU A 102 21.60 -14.03 -17.46
N GLU A 103 21.57 -12.76 -17.91
CA GLU A 103 21.84 -11.59 -17.07
C GLU A 103 20.74 -11.41 -16.02
N GLY A 104 21.10 -11.02 -14.79
CA GLY A 104 20.14 -10.82 -13.71
C GLY A 104 20.05 -11.99 -12.73
N TYR A 105 18.90 -12.12 -12.04
CA TYR A 105 18.70 -13.15 -11.02
C TYR A 105 18.44 -14.50 -11.68
N PHE A 106 19.06 -15.55 -11.13
CA PHE A 106 18.84 -16.92 -11.57
C PHE A 106 18.71 -17.85 -10.37
N GLY A 107 17.94 -18.92 -10.54
CA GLY A 107 17.86 -20.02 -9.59
C GLY A 107 18.90 -21.06 -9.92
N PHE A 108 19.45 -21.72 -8.90
CA PHE A 108 20.30 -22.87 -9.11
C PHE A 108 19.97 -24.03 -8.18
N GLU A 109 20.32 -25.25 -8.61
CA GLU A 109 20.42 -26.42 -7.75
C GLU A 109 21.88 -26.78 -7.47
N MET A 110 22.15 -27.31 -6.28
CA MET A 110 23.46 -27.86 -5.92
C MET A 110 23.27 -28.99 -4.90
N GLY A 111 23.25 -30.24 -5.38
CA GLY A 111 22.91 -31.40 -4.54
C GLY A 111 21.54 -31.24 -3.87
N ASN A 112 21.50 -31.27 -2.54
CA ASN A 112 20.29 -31.11 -1.72
C ASN A 112 19.88 -29.64 -1.49
N TYR A 113 20.51 -28.69 -2.17
CA TYR A 113 20.22 -27.27 -2.02
C TYR A 113 19.58 -26.70 -3.28
N VAL A 114 18.71 -25.72 -3.07
CA VAL A 114 18.34 -24.74 -4.09
C VAL A 114 18.77 -23.37 -3.63
N GLY A 115 19.07 -22.48 -4.56
CA GLY A 115 19.49 -21.14 -4.23
C GLY A 115 19.25 -20.12 -5.31
N VAL A 116 19.65 -18.90 -5.00
CA VAL A 116 19.53 -17.75 -5.89
C VAL A 116 20.90 -17.13 -6.11
N GLY A 117 21.24 -16.90 -7.37
CA GLY A 117 22.39 -16.15 -7.81
C GLY A 117 21.99 -14.88 -8.55
N ILE A 118 22.98 -14.01 -8.79
CA ILE A 118 22.85 -12.90 -9.72
C ILE A 118 24.08 -12.84 -10.63
N LYS A 119 23.84 -12.68 -11.93
CA LYS A 119 24.86 -12.37 -12.94
C LYS A 119 24.82 -10.87 -13.22
N LYS A 120 26.00 -10.25 -13.24
CA LYS A 120 26.19 -8.85 -13.67
C LYS A 120 27.42 -8.76 -14.58
N GLY A 121 27.20 -8.85 -15.88
CA GLY A 121 28.28 -9.08 -16.85
C GLY A 121 29.04 -10.37 -16.47
N ASP A 122 30.36 -10.29 -16.34
CA ASP A 122 31.19 -11.46 -15.99
C ASP A 122 31.13 -11.83 -14.50
N LYS A 123 30.47 -11.03 -13.67
CA LYS A 123 30.43 -11.24 -12.22
C LYS A 123 29.22 -12.08 -11.84
N ILE A 124 29.47 -13.32 -11.42
CA ILE A 124 28.43 -14.21 -10.86
C ILE A 124 28.55 -14.23 -9.35
N LYS A 125 27.46 -13.96 -8.64
CA LYS A 125 27.40 -13.96 -7.18
C LYS A 125 26.25 -14.83 -6.68
N ILE A 126 26.57 -15.77 -5.80
CA ILE A 126 25.57 -16.53 -5.06
C ILE A 126 25.04 -15.65 -3.93
N LYS A 127 23.74 -15.37 -3.95
CA LYS A 127 23.08 -14.50 -2.97
C LYS A 127 22.67 -15.28 -1.73
N ASP A 128 21.99 -16.40 -1.93
CA ASP A 128 21.47 -17.24 -0.86
C ASP A 128 21.24 -18.69 -1.35
N LEU A 129 21.13 -19.63 -0.42
CA LEU A 129 20.71 -21.01 -0.66
C LEU A 129 19.99 -21.59 0.57
N THR A 130 19.11 -22.55 0.33
CA THR A 130 18.33 -23.27 1.34
C THR A 130 18.26 -24.76 0.98
N LEU A 131 17.94 -25.59 1.97
CA LEU A 131 17.73 -27.02 1.74
C LEU A 131 16.45 -27.25 0.95
N LYS A 132 16.49 -28.19 0.00
CA LYS A 132 15.31 -28.71 -0.69
C LYS A 132 14.37 -29.31 0.34
N ARG A 133 13.10 -28.92 0.24
CA ARG A 133 11.99 -29.43 1.06
C ARG A 133 10.68 -29.16 0.35
N GLU A 134 9.68 -29.95 0.65
CA GLU A 134 8.31 -29.63 0.25
C GLU A 134 7.83 -28.38 1.01
N VAL A 135 7.03 -27.58 0.32
CA VAL A 135 6.46 -26.34 0.87
C VAL A 135 4.97 -26.35 0.66
N PHE A 136 4.23 -25.97 1.69
CA PHE A 136 2.79 -25.78 1.62
C PHE A 136 2.49 -24.35 1.16
N LEU A 137 1.59 -24.22 0.18
CA LEU A 137 1.13 -22.93 -0.33
C LEU A 137 -0.32 -22.73 0.11
N GLU A 138 -0.50 -21.98 1.19
CA GLU A 138 -1.83 -21.75 1.77
C GLU A 138 -2.72 -20.94 0.80
N LYS A 139 -3.93 -21.44 0.55
CA LYS A 139 -4.97 -20.71 -0.21
C LYS A 139 -5.56 -19.57 0.60
N LEU A 140 -6.01 -18.50 -0.05
CA LEU A 140 -6.61 -17.34 0.60
C LEU A 140 -7.79 -17.75 1.49
N ASP A 141 -8.76 -18.50 0.97
CA ASP A 141 -9.92 -18.96 1.75
C ASP A 141 -9.53 -19.78 2.99
N SER A 142 -8.46 -20.58 2.88
CA SER A 142 -7.92 -21.35 4.01
C SER A 142 -7.35 -20.43 5.07
N TYR A 143 -6.52 -19.46 4.68
CA TYR A 143 -5.97 -18.45 5.60
C TYR A 143 -7.09 -17.69 6.31
N ILE A 144 -8.12 -17.29 5.57
CA ILE A 144 -9.26 -16.52 6.09
C ILE A 144 -10.04 -17.35 7.12
N LYS A 145 -10.40 -18.60 6.79
CA LYS A 145 -11.10 -19.51 7.72
C LYS A 145 -10.28 -19.79 8.98
N LYS A 146 -8.99 -20.09 8.83
CA LYS A 146 -8.05 -20.33 9.94
C LYS A 146 -7.94 -19.14 10.89
N ASN A 147 -8.04 -17.92 10.37
CA ASN A 147 -7.91 -16.70 11.17
C ASN A 147 -9.25 -16.16 11.73
N LYS A 148 -10.39 -16.76 11.41
CA LYS A 148 -11.74 -16.28 11.78
C LYS A 148 -11.87 -15.89 13.26
N ASN A 149 -11.57 -16.82 14.17
CA ASN A 149 -11.69 -16.58 15.62
C ASN A 149 -10.84 -15.40 16.12
N ARG A 150 -9.69 -15.15 15.50
CA ARG A 150 -8.82 -14.01 15.84
C ARG A 150 -9.45 -12.70 15.37
N ILE A 151 -10.02 -12.69 14.16
CA ILE A 151 -10.71 -11.53 13.60
C ILE A 151 -11.96 -11.19 14.42
N GLU A 152 -12.75 -12.17 14.83
CA GLU A 152 -13.93 -11.97 15.69
C GLU A 152 -13.55 -11.36 17.06
N LYS A 153 -12.42 -11.75 17.64
CA LYS A 153 -11.89 -11.13 18.87
C LYS A 153 -11.52 -9.66 18.67
N LEU A 154 -10.88 -9.33 17.54
CA LEU A 154 -10.52 -7.95 17.19
C LEU A 154 -11.77 -7.10 16.97
N GLU A 155 -12.78 -7.65 16.28
CA GLU A 155 -14.09 -7.04 16.09
C GLU A 155 -14.80 -6.78 17.40
N LYS A 156 -14.88 -7.78 18.29
CA LYS A 156 -15.49 -7.62 19.62
C LYS A 156 -14.82 -6.52 20.43
N LYS A 157 -13.48 -6.43 20.40
CA LYS A 157 -12.72 -5.36 21.06
C LYS A 157 -13.09 -3.98 20.50
N ALA A 158 -13.12 -3.85 19.17
CA ALA A 158 -13.49 -2.61 18.48
C ALA A 158 -14.92 -2.17 18.83
N LYS A 159 -15.90 -3.09 18.75
CA LYS A 159 -17.30 -2.83 19.11
C LYS A 159 -17.46 -2.43 20.58
N ASN A 160 -16.74 -3.08 21.50
CA ASN A 160 -16.78 -2.72 22.91
C ASN A 160 -16.24 -1.31 23.17
N LEU A 161 -15.20 -0.88 22.47
CA LEU A 161 -14.74 0.52 22.56
C LEU A 161 -15.83 1.48 22.09
N ILE A 162 -16.46 1.21 20.95
CA ILE A 162 -17.49 2.08 20.36
C ILE A 162 -18.70 2.25 21.30
N LYS A 163 -19.07 1.20 22.05
CA LYS A 163 -20.18 1.27 23.03
C LYS A 163 -20.02 2.38 24.07
N ASN A 164 -18.79 2.77 24.41
CA ASN A 164 -18.50 3.83 25.38
C ASN A 164 -18.92 5.24 24.91
N TYR A 165 -19.34 5.39 23.65
CA TYR A 165 -19.77 6.65 23.06
C TYR A 165 -21.26 6.67 22.70
N LYS A 166 -22.03 5.63 23.07
CA LYS A 166 -23.49 5.68 22.95
C LYS A 166 -24.06 6.87 23.73
N GLY A 167 -25.00 7.58 23.11
CA GLY A 167 -25.65 8.76 23.69
C GLY A 167 -24.79 10.03 23.67
N LYS A 168 -23.60 10.02 23.04
CA LYS A 168 -22.77 11.21 22.82
C LYS A 168 -22.95 11.72 21.39
N GLU A 169 -22.62 13.00 21.18
CA GLU A 169 -22.45 13.57 19.85
C GLU A 169 -21.29 12.86 19.13
N ILE A 170 -21.61 12.08 18.10
CA ILE A 170 -20.65 11.21 17.42
C ILE A 170 -20.93 11.07 15.93
N ASN A 171 -19.86 11.05 15.14
CA ASN A 171 -19.89 10.77 13.71
C ASN A 171 -18.78 9.80 13.31
N ALA A 172 -18.82 9.32 12.07
CA ALA A 172 -17.78 8.51 11.46
C ALA A 172 -17.14 9.25 10.29
N SER A 173 -15.81 9.30 10.26
CA SER A 173 -15.07 9.82 9.10
C SER A 173 -14.89 8.71 8.08
N PHE A 174 -15.52 8.85 6.93
CA PHE A 174 -15.47 7.90 5.83
C PHE A 174 -14.67 8.49 4.66
N SER A 175 -13.68 7.74 4.18
CA SER A 175 -12.80 8.18 3.09
C SER A 175 -12.99 7.38 1.79
N GLY A 176 -13.91 6.40 1.78
CA GLY A 176 -14.00 5.42 0.70
C GLY A 176 -12.86 4.38 0.68
N GLY A 177 -12.06 4.29 1.74
CA GLY A 177 -10.97 3.32 1.88
C GLY A 177 -11.34 2.14 2.77
N LYS A 178 -10.57 1.04 2.72
CA LYS A 178 -10.84 -0.19 3.47
C LYS A 178 -10.97 0.03 4.98
N ASP A 179 -10.06 0.81 5.57
CA ASP A 179 -9.99 0.97 7.02
C ASP A 179 -11.16 1.82 7.53
N SER A 180 -11.50 2.89 6.81
CA SER A 180 -12.66 3.73 7.12
C SER A 180 -13.98 3.03 6.82
N SER A 181 -14.04 2.13 5.83
CA SER A 181 -15.21 1.27 5.58
C SER A 181 -15.48 0.37 6.78
N VAL A 182 -14.47 -0.37 7.25
CA VAL A 182 -14.62 -1.26 8.42
C VAL A 182 -14.98 -0.47 9.68
N SER A 183 -14.27 0.61 10.00
CA SER A 183 -14.58 1.38 11.20
C SER A 183 -15.99 2.00 11.17
N THR A 184 -16.47 2.40 9.99
CA THR A 184 -17.82 2.97 9.81
C THR A 184 -18.89 1.90 10.00
N LEU A 185 -18.73 0.71 9.41
CA LEU A 185 -19.70 -0.38 9.59
C LEU A 185 -19.77 -0.86 11.05
N LEU A 186 -18.62 -1.02 11.71
CA LEU A 186 -18.58 -1.36 13.13
C LEU A 186 -19.28 -0.30 13.98
N ALA A 187 -19.15 0.98 13.63
CA ALA A 187 -19.83 2.07 14.32
C ALA A 187 -21.34 2.07 14.08
N ASN A 188 -21.78 1.96 12.82
CA ASN A 188 -23.20 1.94 12.43
C ASN A 188 -23.97 0.73 13.00
N GLU A 189 -23.27 -0.38 13.27
CA GLU A 189 -23.89 -1.51 13.94
C GLU A 189 -24.24 -1.20 15.41
N ILE A 190 -23.37 -0.46 16.10
CA ILE A 190 -23.50 -0.18 17.53
C ILE A 190 -24.33 1.08 17.79
N ILE A 191 -24.12 2.12 16.98
CA ILE A 191 -24.77 3.42 17.03
C ILE A 191 -25.52 3.58 15.72
N LYS A 192 -26.79 3.17 15.74
CA LYS A 192 -27.65 3.23 14.56
C LYS A 192 -27.84 4.68 14.12
N ASP A 193 -27.87 4.87 12.80
CA ASP A 193 -28.03 6.18 12.17
C ASP A 193 -26.91 7.18 12.50
N ILE A 194 -25.71 6.67 12.85
CA ILE A 194 -24.53 7.52 13.05
C ILE A 194 -24.24 8.33 11.78
N GLU A 195 -24.02 9.64 11.94
CA GLU A 195 -23.63 10.53 10.86
C GLU A 195 -22.29 10.06 10.25
N VAL A 196 -22.28 9.78 8.95
CA VAL A 196 -21.10 9.36 8.19
C VAL A 196 -20.66 10.51 7.30
N ILE A 197 -19.48 11.07 7.57
CA ILE A 197 -18.97 12.24 6.85
C ILE A 197 -17.93 11.80 5.82
N PHE A 198 -18.22 12.09 4.55
CA PHE A 198 -17.27 12.05 3.44
C PHE A 198 -16.97 13.47 2.97
N ILE A 199 -15.71 13.76 2.63
CA ILE A 199 -15.29 15.06 2.09
C ILE A 199 -14.85 14.85 0.64
N ASP A 200 -15.65 15.34 -0.30
CA ASP A 200 -15.31 15.35 -1.71
C ASP A 200 -14.38 16.52 -1.98
N THR A 201 -13.08 16.22 -2.13
CA THR A 201 -12.07 17.25 -2.41
C THR A 201 -12.10 17.79 -3.83
N GLY A 202 -12.92 17.24 -4.71
CA GLY A 202 -12.84 17.48 -6.16
C GLY A 202 -11.62 16.83 -6.82
N LEU A 203 -10.82 16.07 -6.05
CA LEU A 203 -9.59 15.40 -6.50
C LEU A 203 -9.66 13.88 -6.34
N GLU A 204 -10.81 13.34 -5.98
CA GLU A 204 -11.01 11.90 -5.83
C GLU A 204 -11.14 11.23 -7.21
N PHE A 205 -10.86 9.93 -7.26
CA PHE A 205 -11.15 9.15 -8.46
C PHE A 205 -12.67 9.01 -8.67
N PRO A 206 -13.16 8.97 -9.92
CA PRO A 206 -14.57 8.75 -10.21
C PRO A 206 -15.14 7.50 -9.52
N GLU A 207 -14.37 6.40 -9.52
CA GLU A 207 -14.75 5.16 -8.84
C GLU A 207 -14.85 5.31 -7.34
N THR A 208 -14.06 6.18 -6.70
CA THR A 208 -14.18 6.44 -5.26
C THR A 208 -15.48 7.16 -4.94
N ILE A 209 -15.87 8.16 -5.74
CA ILE A 209 -17.14 8.86 -5.56
C ILE A 209 -18.32 7.90 -5.74
N LYS A 210 -18.27 7.07 -6.79
CA LYS A 210 -19.27 6.03 -7.03
C LYS A 210 -19.33 5.03 -5.87
N PHE A 211 -18.16 4.51 -5.45
CA PHE A 211 -18.06 3.56 -4.34
C PHE A 211 -18.65 4.13 -3.05
N VAL A 212 -18.35 5.38 -2.69
CA VAL A 212 -18.87 6.01 -1.46
C VAL A 212 -20.40 6.04 -1.46
N LYS A 213 -21.01 6.42 -2.58
CA LYS A 213 -22.48 6.45 -2.72
C LYS A 213 -23.09 5.05 -2.70
N ASP A 214 -22.52 4.11 -3.43
CA ASP A 214 -22.99 2.73 -3.48
C ASP A 214 -22.86 2.03 -2.13
N PHE A 215 -21.76 2.28 -1.42
CA PHE A 215 -21.49 1.74 -0.09
C PHE A 215 -22.50 2.29 0.92
N ALA A 216 -22.72 3.61 0.95
CA ALA A 216 -23.70 4.20 1.84
C ALA A 216 -25.12 3.69 1.57
N LYS A 217 -25.50 3.51 0.31
CA LYS A 217 -26.79 2.92 -0.08
C LYS A 217 -26.90 1.45 0.34
N LYS A 218 -25.88 0.63 0.08
CA LYS A 218 -25.89 -0.81 0.38
C LYS A 218 -26.00 -1.08 1.89
N TYR A 219 -25.37 -0.25 2.72
CA TYR A 219 -25.28 -0.45 4.16
C TYR A 219 -26.16 0.51 4.98
N ASP A 220 -27.08 1.21 4.32
CA ASP A 220 -28.04 2.14 4.93
C ASP A 220 -27.35 3.14 5.89
N LEU A 221 -26.40 3.91 5.34
CA LEU A 221 -25.61 4.87 6.10
C LEU A 221 -26.16 6.30 5.94
N ASN A 222 -26.22 7.03 7.05
CA ASN A 222 -26.51 8.46 7.09
C ASN A 222 -25.34 9.29 6.54
N LEU A 223 -25.18 9.27 5.21
CA LEU A 223 -24.04 9.89 4.54
C LEU A 223 -24.24 11.39 4.34
N THR A 224 -23.38 12.18 4.96
CA THR A 224 -23.15 13.60 4.63
C THR A 224 -21.93 13.74 3.72
N ILE A 225 -22.11 14.35 2.55
CA ILE A 225 -21.01 14.72 1.64
C ILE A 225 -20.71 16.21 1.78
N LEU A 226 -19.52 16.54 2.27
CA LEU A 226 -19.01 17.90 2.31
C LEU A 226 -18.23 18.21 1.05
N LYS A 227 -18.47 19.37 0.44
CA LYS A 227 -17.68 19.87 -0.69
C LYS A 227 -16.37 20.47 -0.17
N GLY A 228 -15.26 20.02 -0.73
CA GLY A 228 -13.93 20.56 -0.48
C GLY A 228 -13.74 21.96 -1.06
N GLY A 229 -12.76 22.70 -0.52
CA GLY A 229 -12.31 23.95 -1.13
C GLY A 229 -11.64 23.72 -2.50
N ASP A 230 -11.62 24.76 -3.33
CA ASP A 230 -11.09 24.68 -4.70
C ASP A 230 -9.56 24.53 -4.71
N PHE A 231 -9.08 23.34 -5.10
CA PHE A 231 -7.67 23.06 -5.21
C PHE A 231 -6.99 23.85 -6.34
N TRP A 232 -7.65 23.99 -7.49
CA TRP A 232 -7.05 24.56 -8.68
C TRP A 232 -6.91 26.08 -8.56
N GLU A 233 -7.86 26.74 -7.90
CA GLU A 233 -7.77 28.16 -7.56
C GLU A 233 -6.58 28.45 -6.62
N GLU A 234 -6.41 27.61 -5.58
CA GLU A 234 -5.36 27.82 -4.59
C GLU A 234 -3.96 27.40 -5.08
N LEU A 235 -3.87 26.54 -6.10
CA LEU A 235 -2.60 26.10 -6.68
C LEU A 235 -1.75 27.27 -7.17
N ASN A 236 -2.36 28.25 -7.85
CA ASN A 236 -1.65 29.44 -8.35
C ASN A 236 -1.16 30.35 -7.22
N LYS A 237 -1.90 30.39 -6.10
CA LYS A 237 -1.57 31.24 -4.94
C LYS A 237 -0.50 30.62 -4.04
N ARG A 238 -0.47 29.29 -3.94
CA ARG A 238 0.34 28.55 -2.95
C ARG A 238 1.45 27.70 -3.56
N GLY A 239 1.43 27.51 -4.87
CA GLY A 239 2.33 26.60 -5.58
C GLY A 239 2.01 25.12 -5.33
N VAL A 240 2.84 24.26 -5.89
CA VAL A 240 2.67 22.80 -5.85
C VAL A 240 2.69 22.26 -4.41
N PRO A 241 1.67 21.51 -3.97
CA PRO A 241 1.67 20.88 -2.66
C PRO A 241 2.74 19.78 -2.60
N THR A 242 3.48 19.74 -1.50
CA THR A 242 4.55 18.76 -1.28
C THR A 242 4.22 17.88 -0.07
N LYS A 243 5.02 16.84 0.20
CA LYS A 243 4.91 16.04 1.43
C LYS A 243 5.12 16.89 2.68
N ASP A 244 5.99 17.90 2.56
CA ASP A 244 6.38 18.81 3.64
C ASP A 244 5.36 19.94 3.82
N ASN A 245 4.70 20.37 2.74
CA ASN A 245 3.69 21.43 2.75
C ASN A 245 2.39 20.98 2.06
N ARG A 246 1.57 20.23 2.79
CA ARG A 246 0.28 19.71 2.31
C ARG A 246 -0.85 20.71 2.55
N TRP A 247 -0.71 21.94 2.01
CA TRP A 247 -1.73 22.99 2.15
C TRP A 247 -3.11 22.54 1.64
N CYS A 248 -3.15 21.64 0.64
CA CYS A 248 -4.39 21.05 0.12
C CYS A 248 -5.18 20.29 1.18
N ASN A 249 -4.54 19.72 2.21
CA ASN A 249 -5.27 19.11 3.31
C ASN A 249 -6.02 20.14 4.14
N THR A 250 -5.42 21.33 4.35
CA THR A 250 -6.05 22.40 5.09
C THR A 250 -7.25 22.95 4.33
N ILE A 251 -7.04 23.33 3.06
CA ILE A 251 -8.07 23.96 2.22
C ILE A 251 -9.18 22.96 1.84
N CYS A 252 -8.81 21.80 1.31
CA CYS A 252 -9.78 20.89 0.71
C CYS A 252 -10.44 19.95 1.73
N LYS A 253 -9.87 19.79 2.94
CA LYS A 253 -10.40 18.85 3.96
C LYS A 253 -10.71 19.51 5.29
N LEU A 254 -9.69 20.10 5.93
CA LEU A 254 -9.85 20.59 7.31
C LEU A 254 -10.77 21.80 7.41
N ASN A 255 -10.71 22.75 6.47
CA ASN A 255 -11.55 23.94 6.50
C ASN A 255 -13.04 23.59 6.33
N PRO A 256 -13.47 22.85 5.28
CA PRO A 256 -14.86 22.38 5.15
C PRO A 256 -15.34 21.60 6.37
N LEU A 257 -14.50 20.70 6.90
CA LEU A 257 -14.86 19.92 8.08
C LEU A 257 -14.98 20.81 9.33
N ARG A 258 -14.07 21.78 9.52
CA ARG A 258 -14.14 22.73 10.65
C ARG A 258 -15.43 23.52 10.62
N GLU A 259 -15.79 24.07 9.46
CA GLU A 259 -17.04 24.82 9.30
C GLU A 259 -18.25 23.95 9.62
N TYR A 260 -18.27 22.72 9.11
CA TYR A 260 -19.36 21.78 9.37
C TYR A 260 -19.50 21.40 10.85
N LEU A 261 -18.38 21.17 11.53
CA LEU A 261 -18.38 20.75 12.93
C LEU A 261 -18.67 21.88 13.93
N LYS A 262 -18.76 23.16 13.51
CA LYS A 262 -19.14 24.28 14.41
C LYS A 262 -20.52 24.10 15.05
N LYS A 263 -21.40 23.29 14.46
CA LYS A 263 -22.72 22.96 15.02
C LYS A 263 -22.62 22.18 16.35
N TYR A 264 -21.48 21.55 16.64
CA TYR A 264 -21.26 20.76 17.85
C TYR A 264 -20.44 21.52 18.89
N LYS A 265 -20.79 21.38 20.19
CA LYS A 265 -19.92 21.85 21.29
C LYS A 265 -18.68 20.97 21.45
N LEU A 266 -18.88 19.65 21.34
CA LEU A 266 -17.86 18.61 21.35
C LEU A 266 -18.41 17.45 20.52
N VAL A 267 -17.57 16.85 19.67
CA VAL A 267 -17.96 15.69 18.86
C VAL A 267 -16.86 14.64 18.86
N TYR A 268 -17.27 13.39 19.00
CA TYR A 268 -16.39 12.23 18.81
C TYR A 268 -16.44 11.80 17.35
N THR A 269 -15.29 11.54 16.74
CA THR A 269 -15.20 11.09 15.35
C THR A 269 -14.54 9.73 15.29
N ILE A 270 -15.29 8.71 14.87
CA ILE A 270 -14.74 7.40 14.55
C ILE A 270 -13.80 7.54 13.35
N ASN A 271 -12.58 7.04 13.52
CA ASN A 271 -11.51 7.15 12.54
C ASN A 271 -10.80 5.80 12.35
N GLY A 272 -10.63 5.37 11.11
CA GLY A 272 -10.02 4.08 10.76
C GLY A 272 -8.49 4.00 10.87
N SER A 273 -7.81 4.95 11.55
CA SER A 273 -6.34 4.92 11.66
C SER A 273 -5.83 3.75 12.50
N ARG A 274 -4.69 3.19 12.12
CA ARG A 274 -4.05 2.02 12.76
C ARG A 274 -2.60 2.32 13.13
N ARG A 275 -2.09 1.69 14.21
CA ARG A 275 -0.67 1.80 14.61
C ARG A 275 0.28 1.31 13.53
N ALA A 276 -0.12 0.29 12.78
CA ALA A 276 0.75 -0.38 11.83
C ALA A 276 1.09 0.44 10.59
N GLU A 277 0.33 1.51 10.28
CA GLU A 277 0.44 2.28 9.02
C GLU A 277 1.73 3.11 8.90
N SER A 278 2.22 3.67 10.01
CA SER A 278 3.42 4.51 10.01
C SER A 278 4.07 4.59 11.40
N PHE A 279 5.37 4.89 11.44
CA PHE A 279 6.10 5.17 12.69
C PHE A 279 5.44 6.27 13.53
N SER A 280 4.89 7.31 12.89
CA SER A 280 4.18 8.39 13.60
C SER A 280 2.87 7.94 14.25
N ARG A 281 2.25 6.85 13.76
CA ARG A 281 0.99 6.31 14.30
C ARG A 281 1.20 5.23 15.36
N GLU A 282 2.40 4.69 15.47
CA GLU A 282 2.75 3.64 16.43
C GLU A 282 2.42 4.02 17.88
N ARG A 283 2.55 5.31 18.23
CA ARG A 283 2.29 5.84 19.59
C ARG A 283 0.90 6.45 19.79
N LEU A 284 -0.02 6.32 18.83
CA LEU A 284 -1.38 6.85 19.00
C LEU A 284 -2.09 6.20 20.20
N SER A 285 -2.93 6.94 20.90
CA SER A 285 -3.87 6.36 21.87
C SER A 285 -5.19 6.07 21.18
N TYR A 286 -6.07 5.28 21.83
CA TYR A 286 -7.41 4.98 21.32
C TYR A 286 -8.30 6.22 21.13
N GLU A 287 -7.97 7.27 21.87
CA GLU A 287 -8.53 8.61 21.68
C GLU A 287 -7.40 9.62 21.46
N LYS A 288 -7.66 10.63 20.64
CA LYS A 288 -6.77 11.77 20.47
C LYS A 288 -7.55 13.02 20.07
N ARG A 289 -7.26 14.16 20.69
CA ARG A 289 -7.79 15.46 20.24
C ARG A 289 -7.46 15.69 18.76
N GLY A 290 -8.48 16.07 17.98
CA GLY A 290 -8.35 16.37 16.57
C GLY A 290 -7.59 17.66 16.28
N LEU A 291 -7.42 17.95 15.01
CA LEU A 291 -6.90 19.25 14.55
C LEU A 291 -7.99 20.35 14.58
N ILE A 292 -9.24 19.95 14.78
CA ILE A 292 -10.39 20.82 14.99
C ILE A 292 -10.67 20.83 16.48
N GLU A 293 -10.84 22.03 17.05
CA GLU A 293 -10.78 22.26 18.50
C GLU A 293 -11.79 21.43 19.30
N ASN A 294 -13.00 21.30 18.78
CA ASN A 294 -14.15 20.58 19.36
C ASN A 294 -14.24 19.11 18.94
N GLN A 295 -13.20 18.55 18.31
CA GLN A 295 -13.20 17.17 17.82
C GLN A 295 -12.28 16.28 18.65
N ILE A 296 -12.77 15.08 19.01
CA ILE A 296 -11.95 13.98 19.56
C ILE A 296 -12.03 12.80 18.57
N ASN A 297 -10.88 12.34 18.07
CA ASN A 297 -10.83 11.16 17.23
C ASN A 297 -10.79 9.89 18.10
N VAL A 298 -11.58 8.90 17.72
CA VAL A 298 -11.67 7.57 18.34
C VAL A 298 -11.22 6.53 17.30
N PHE A 299 -10.30 5.65 17.67
CA PHE A 299 -9.67 4.70 16.75
C PHE A 299 -10.04 3.24 17.08
N PRO A 300 -11.23 2.75 16.69
CA PRO A 300 -11.71 1.43 17.12
C PRO A 300 -10.89 0.25 16.58
N ILE A 301 -10.23 0.44 15.44
CA ILE A 301 -9.39 -0.59 14.80
C ILE A 301 -7.89 -0.32 14.97
N LEU A 302 -7.50 0.48 15.98
CA LEU A 302 -6.13 0.98 16.16
C LEU A 302 -5.05 -0.12 16.13
N ASP A 303 -5.32 -1.27 16.74
CA ASP A 303 -4.37 -2.39 16.83
C ASP A 303 -4.46 -3.38 15.65
N TRP A 304 -5.32 -3.14 14.66
CA TRP A 304 -5.48 -4.02 13.51
C TRP A 304 -4.32 -3.87 12.52
N LYS A 305 -3.89 -4.98 11.92
CA LYS A 305 -3.00 -4.98 10.75
C LYS A 305 -3.79 -4.86 9.46
N GLY A 306 -3.13 -4.52 8.35
CA GLY A 306 -3.83 -4.40 7.07
C GLY A 306 -4.43 -5.73 6.60
N VAL A 307 -3.75 -6.86 6.85
CA VAL A 307 -4.33 -8.20 6.61
C VAL A 307 -5.54 -8.49 7.51
N ASP A 308 -5.64 -7.89 8.69
CA ASP A 308 -6.79 -8.10 9.59
C ASP A 308 -8.03 -7.40 9.03
N VAL A 309 -7.85 -6.17 8.54
CA VAL A 309 -8.91 -5.40 7.88
C VAL A 309 -9.41 -6.13 6.65
N TRP A 310 -8.50 -6.60 5.78
CA TRP A 310 -8.88 -7.39 4.61
C TRP A 310 -9.53 -8.73 4.97
N SER A 311 -9.02 -9.41 6.01
CA SER A 311 -9.62 -10.67 6.43
C SER A 311 -11.05 -10.48 6.92
N TRP A 312 -11.30 -9.39 7.66
CA TRP A 312 -12.65 -9.05 8.09
C TRP A 312 -13.56 -8.71 6.91
N ILE A 313 -13.07 -7.96 5.91
CA ILE A 313 -13.81 -7.66 4.69
C ILE A 313 -14.22 -8.95 3.96
N TYR A 314 -13.30 -9.90 3.77
CA TYR A 314 -13.59 -11.15 3.08
C TYR A 314 -14.49 -12.10 3.89
N LEU A 315 -14.32 -12.17 5.23
CA LEU A 315 -15.19 -12.98 6.10
C LEU A 315 -16.64 -12.52 6.08
N ASN A 316 -16.87 -11.22 5.91
CA ASN A 316 -18.19 -10.62 5.99
C ASN A 316 -18.75 -10.19 4.62
N ASP A 317 -18.09 -10.58 3.53
CA ASP A 317 -18.47 -10.22 2.15
C ASP A 317 -18.76 -8.72 1.95
N ILE A 318 -17.84 -7.89 2.44
CA ILE A 318 -18.00 -6.44 2.45
C ILE A 318 -17.52 -5.82 1.13
N LEU A 319 -18.33 -4.92 0.57
CA LEU A 319 -17.97 -4.14 -0.60
C LEU A 319 -16.74 -3.28 -0.28
N TYR A 320 -15.71 -3.34 -1.10
CA TYR A 320 -14.53 -2.49 -0.99
C TYR A 320 -14.26 -1.72 -2.28
N ASN A 321 -13.46 -0.65 -2.17
CA ASN A 321 -13.19 0.22 -3.30
C ASN A 321 -12.40 -0.52 -4.41
N PRO A 322 -12.89 -0.57 -5.66
CA PRO A 322 -12.27 -1.35 -6.73
C PRO A 322 -10.85 -0.90 -7.10
N LEU A 323 -10.44 0.32 -6.70
CA LEU A 323 -9.08 0.80 -6.93
C LEU A 323 -8.01 -0.05 -6.23
N TYR A 324 -8.37 -0.76 -5.15
CA TYR A 324 -7.46 -1.71 -4.52
C TYR A 324 -7.00 -2.82 -5.46
N ASP A 325 -7.92 -3.31 -6.30
CA ASP A 325 -7.61 -4.32 -7.30
C ASP A 325 -6.83 -3.76 -8.48
N LYS A 326 -7.03 -2.47 -8.78
CA LYS A 326 -6.34 -1.73 -9.84
C LYS A 326 -4.93 -1.24 -9.48
N GLY A 327 -4.44 -1.54 -8.28
CA GLY A 327 -3.05 -1.27 -7.88
C GLY A 327 -2.84 -0.10 -6.92
N PHE A 328 -3.90 0.45 -6.34
CA PHE A 328 -3.81 1.50 -5.32
C PHE A 328 -3.88 0.90 -3.91
N GLU A 329 -2.92 1.24 -3.04
CA GLU A 329 -2.88 0.79 -1.65
C GLU A 329 -3.57 1.76 -0.70
N ARG A 330 -3.69 3.01 -1.14
CA ARG A 330 -4.35 4.07 -0.38
C ARG A 330 -5.32 4.81 -1.29
N ILE A 331 -6.58 4.76 -0.92
CA ILE A 331 -7.63 5.55 -1.58
C ILE A 331 -7.55 6.99 -1.09
N GLY A 332 -7.53 7.92 -2.05
CA GLY A 332 -7.55 9.36 -1.83
C GLY A 332 -7.32 10.09 -3.15
N CYS A 333 -6.78 11.30 -3.07
CA CYS A 333 -6.67 12.17 -4.23
C CYS A 333 -5.67 11.66 -5.29
N TYR A 334 -6.02 11.73 -6.58
CA TYR A 334 -5.20 11.19 -7.68
C TYR A 334 -3.86 11.89 -7.88
N LEU A 335 -3.72 13.15 -7.43
CA LEU A 335 -2.50 13.95 -7.52
C LEU A 335 -1.77 14.13 -6.18
N CYS A 336 -2.07 13.30 -5.18
CA CYS A 336 -1.57 13.51 -3.83
C CYS A 336 -0.04 13.36 -3.73
N PRO A 337 0.71 14.33 -3.17
CA PRO A 337 2.16 14.19 -3.00
C PRO A 337 2.56 13.08 -2.04
N ALA A 338 1.63 12.58 -1.22
CA ALA A 338 1.85 11.45 -0.31
C ALA A 338 1.56 10.06 -0.93
N MET A 339 1.11 10.02 -2.19
CA MET A 339 0.94 8.78 -2.96
C MET A 339 2.31 8.19 -3.34
N LEU A 340 2.38 6.87 -3.51
CA LEU A 340 3.56 6.22 -4.08
C LEU A 340 3.75 6.67 -5.53
N ASN A 341 5.00 6.68 -6.00
CA ASN A 341 5.31 7.00 -7.39
C ASN A 341 4.80 5.91 -8.33
N ALA A 342 4.86 4.65 -7.91
CA ALA A 342 4.27 3.53 -8.64
C ALA A 342 2.76 3.74 -8.87
N GLU A 343 2.04 4.21 -7.83
CA GLU A 343 0.63 4.57 -7.93
C GLU A 343 0.41 5.81 -8.81
N PHE A 344 1.28 6.82 -8.73
CA PHE A 344 1.21 8.00 -9.59
C PHE A 344 1.35 7.64 -11.08
N LEU A 345 2.26 6.73 -11.42
CA LEU A 345 2.40 6.22 -12.77
C LEU A 345 1.25 5.27 -13.16
N ARG A 346 0.63 4.60 -12.19
CA ARG A 346 -0.63 3.88 -12.41
C ARG A 346 -1.78 4.82 -12.76
N VAL A 347 -1.80 6.05 -12.26
CA VAL A 347 -2.76 7.08 -12.70
C VAL A 347 -2.57 7.42 -14.18
N ARG A 348 -1.33 7.50 -14.68
CA ARG A 348 -1.05 7.71 -16.11
C ARG A 348 -1.68 6.62 -16.98
N GLU A 349 -1.60 5.36 -16.54
CA GLU A 349 -2.11 4.20 -17.27
C GLU A 349 -3.63 4.14 -17.28
N LEU A 350 -4.27 4.44 -16.15
CA LEU A 350 -5.73 4.26 -15.98
C LEU A 350 -6.55 5.52 -16.23
N TYR A 351 -5.95 6.70 -16.00
CA TYR A 351 -6.62 8.01 -16.07
C TYR A 351 -5.71 9.04 -16.74
N PRO A 352 -5.36 8.85 -18.03
CA PRO A 352 -4.40 9.70 -18.73
C PRO A 352 -4.82 11.18 -18.72
N GLU A 353 -6.11 11.49 -18.76
CA GLU A 353 -6.62 12.88 -18.69
C GLU A 353 -6.32 13.54 -17.33
N LEU A 354 -6.59 12.84 -16.23
CA LEU A 354 -6.29 13.35 -14.88
C LEU A 354 -4.79 13.51 -14.68
N PHE A 355 -4.01 12.54 -15.17
CA PHE A 355 -2.56 12.59 -15.15
C PHE A 355 -2.03 13.80 -15.93
N ASN A 356 -2.45 13.96 -17.19
CA ASN A 356 -2.00 15.03 -18.08
C ASN A 356 -2.39 16.42 -17.55
N LYS A 357 -3.60 16.57 -16.98
CA LYS A 357 -4.01 17.81 -16.31
C LYS A 357 -3.02 18.20 -15.22
N TRP A 358 -2.60 17.23 -14.38
CA TRP A 358 -1.63 17.49 -13.32
C TRP A 358 -0.22 17.73 -13.84
N VAL A 359 0.24 16.94 -14.81
CA VAL A 359 1.56 17.11 -15.45
C VAL A 359 1.69 18.48 -16.11
N ASN A 360 0.66 18.96 -16.80
CA ASN A 360 0.66 20.28 -17.42
C ASN A 360 0.79 21.40 -16.38
N ALA A 361 0.08 21.27 -15.25
CA ALA A 361 0.22 22.20 -14.13
C ALA A 361 1.64 22.15 -13.54
N LEU A 362 2.22 20.97 -13.33
CA LEU A 362 3.60 20.85 -12.84
C LEU A 362 4.62 21.46 -13.82
N LYS A 363 4.43 21.27 -15.13
CA LYS A 363 5.28 21.89 -16.17
C LYS A 363 5.21 23.42 -16.12
N SER A 364 4.05 24.02 -15.84
CA SER A 364 3.95 25.48 -15.66
C SER A 364 4.66 26.00 -14.40
N PHE A 365 4.96 25.13 -13.42
CA PHE A 365 5.82 25.44 -12.27
C PHE A 365 7.31 25.13 -12.51
N GLY A 366 7.70 24.79 -13.74
CA GLY A 366 9.09 24.60 -14.14
C GLY A 366 9.67 23.20 -13.91
N TYR A 367 8.84 22.21 -13.56
CA TYR A 367 9.31 20.83 -13.44
C TYR A 367 9.49 20.19 -14.82
N SER A 368 10.64 19.54 -15.03
CA SER A 368 10.85 18.76 -16.25
C SER A 368 10.04 17.46 -16.22
N GLU A 369 9.83 16.84 -17.38
CA GLU A 369 9.09 15.57 -17.47
C GLU A 369 9.73 14.47 -16.63
N GLU A 370 11.06 14.36 -16.66
CA GLU A 370 11.79 13.35 -15.89
C GLU A 370 11.70 13.57 -14.37
N GLU A 371 11.65 14.83 -13.92
CA GLU A 371 11.40 15.17 -12.51
C GLU A 371 9.96 14.84 -12.09
N ILE A 372 9.00 15.04 -13.00
CA ILE A 372 7.60 14.70 -12.80
C ILE A 372 7.43 13.20 -12.63
N LEU A 373 7.97 12.41 -13.57
CA LEU A 373 7.84 10.95 -13.61
C LEU A 373 8.48 10.26 -12.40
N ARG A 374 9.50 10.85 -11.77
CA ARG A 374 10.12 10.35 -10.53
C ARG A 374 9.57 10.98 -9.26
N GLY A 375 8.60 11.89 -9.41
CA GLY A 375 7.88 12.50 -8.32
C GLY A 375 8.76 13.41 -7.47
N PHE A 376 9.73 14.10 -8.06
CA PHE A 376 10.60 15.05 -7.36
C PHE A 376 9.85 16.29 -6.87
N TRP A 377 8.82 16.72 -7.62
CA TRP A 377 7.86 17.77 -7.23
C TRP A 377 7.16 17.53 -5.88
N ARG A 378 7.17 16.29 -5.36
CA ARG A 378 6.56 15.94 -4.07
C ARG A 378 7.35 16.46 -2.87
N TRP A 379 8.50 17.10 -3.07
CA TRP A 379 9.40 17.54 -2.00
C TRP A 379 9.79 18.99 -2.20
N LYS A 380 9.72 19.80 -1.13
CA LYS A 380 10.30 21.15 -1.18
C LYS A 380 11.83 21.07 -1.26
N HIS A 381 12.40 20.12 -0.51
CA HIS A 381 13.82 19.80 -0.54
C HIS A 381 13.99 18.29 -0.69
N LEU A 382 14.66 17.85 -1.75
CA LEU A 382 14.85 16.41 -2.00
C LEU A 382 15.61 15.74 -0.84
N PRO A 383 15.11 14.63 -0.29
CA PRO A 383 15.84 13.79 0.63
C PRO A 383 17.16 13.29 0.02
N LYS A 384 18.17 12.99 0.85
CA LYS A 384 19.51 12.53 0.42
C LYS A 384 19.45 11.43 -0.65
N LYS A 385 18.60 10.43 -0.46
CA LYS A 385 18.44 9.32 -1.40
C LYS A 385 17.86 9.74 -2.76
N LEU A 386 16.95 10.72 -2.80
CA LEU A 386 16.41 11.22 -4.07
C LEU A 386 17.41 12.13 -4.79
N LYS A 387 18.24 12.87 -4.06
CA LYS A 387 19.38 13.61 -4.65
C LYS A 387 20.37 12.67 -5.33
N GLU A 388 20.62 11.50 -4.75
CA GLU A 388 21.46 10.47 -5.36
C GLU A 388 20.84 9.91 -6.64
N ILE A 389 19.54 9.62 -6.65
CA ILE A 389 18.83 9.22 -7.88
C ILE A 389 18.93 10.30 -8.94
N LYS A 390 18.67 11.56 -8.58
CA LYS A 390 18.74 12.70 -9.50
C LYS A 390 20.12 12.79 -10.17
N ARG A 391 21.20 12.55 -9.41
CA ARG A 391 22.57 12.44 -9.96
C ARG A 391 22.76 11.24 -10.90
N LEU A 392 22.25 10.06 -10.53
CA LEU A 392 22.40 8.83 -11.32
C LEU A 392 21.72 8.89 -12.70
N ILE A 393 20.71 9.76 -12.84
CA ILE A 393 19.95 9.96 -14.09
C ILE A 393 20.35 11.26 -14.81
N ASN A 394 21.45 11.91 -14.39
CA ASN A 394 21.98 13.13 -15.00
C ASN A 394 20.99 14.32 -15.04
N LEU A 395 20.21 14.53 -13.97
CA LEU A 395 19.25 15.65 -13.84
C LEU A 395 19.64 16.67 -12.78
#